data_AF-A0A6H1ZBG1-F1
#
_entry.id   AF-A0A6H1ZBG1-F1
#
_cell.length_a   1.000
_cell.length_b   1.000
_cell.length_c   1.000
_cell.angle_alpha   90.00
_cell.angle_beta   90.00
_cell.angle_gamma   90.00
#
_symmetry.space_group_name_H-M   'P 1'
#
loop_
_entity.id
_entity.type
_entity.pdbx_description
1 polymer ?
#
loop_
_entity_poly.entity_id
_entity_poly.type
_entity_poly.pdbx_seq_one_letter_code
_entity_poly.pdbx_strand_id
1 'polypeptide(L)'
;MAKMTPKQRRFVEEYMVDLNATQAAIRAGYSKKTAEQQGPRLLGNVGVQNAIQVAIQERSERVQVDQDEVIREFLRVGLSDMRNVMVWGPDGMTLLPSDQLSDDVAAAVSEVSQTTTKDGGTIRLKLHSKMDALDKLARHLGLYAPDKVAMTDSEGRDIGRDPKEEFRLRLTQIVERTIAGREVLSDLRGAGGNDGGRDG
;
A
#
# COMPACT_ATOMS: atom_id res chain seq x y z
N MET A 1 -12.73 7.94 -29.36
CA MET A 1 -12.99 7.23 -28.08
C MET A 1 -14.49 7.15 -27.87
N ALA A 2 -15.05 5.99 -27.56
CA ALA A 2 -16.50 5.85 -27.35
C ALA A 2 -16.94 6.65 -26.11
N LYS A 3 -17.88 7.58 -26.30
CA LYS A 3 -18.40 8.46 -25.24
C LYS A 3 -19.15 7.63 -24.20
N MET A 4 -18.74 7.73 -22.94
CA MET A 4 -19.34 6.99 -21.84
C MET A 4 -20.80 7.40 -21.62
N THR A 5 -21.69 6.42 -21.45
CA THR A 5 -23.11 6.68 -21.20
C THR A 5 -23.34 7.24 -19.78
N PRO A 6 -24.46 7.94 -19.53
CA PRO A 6 -24.80 8.40 -18.18
C PRO A 6 -24.83 7.28 -17.13
N LYS A 7 -25.35 6.08 -17.49
CA LYS A 7 -25.37 4.92 -16.58
C LYS A 7 -23.97 4.37 -16.29
N GLN A 8 -23.08 4.34 -17.28
CA GLN A 8 -21.69 3.94 -17.06
C GLN A 8 -20.93 4.94 -16.18
N ARG A 9 -21.15 6.26 -16.37
CA ARG A 9 -20.59 7.27 -15.45
C ARG A 9 -21.05 7.05 -14.02
N ARG A 10 -22.36 6.89 -13.82
CA ARG A 10 -22.91 6.62 -12.49
C ARG A 10 -22.37 5.32 -11.90
N PHE A 11 -22.17 4.29 -12.72
CA PHE A 11 -21.53 3.05 -12.27
C PHE A 11 -20.12 3.30 -11.74
N VAL A 12 -19.29 4.09 -12.42
CA VAL A 12 -17.93 4.44 -11.95
C VAL A 12 -18.00 5.16 -10.61
N GLU A 13 -18.85 6.18 -10.49
CA GLU A 13 -19.03 6.94 -9.24
C GLU A 13 -19.41 6.02 -8.08
N GLU A 14 -20.40 5.13 -8.29
CA GLU A 14 -20.90 4.21 -7.28
C GLU A 14 -19.91 3.09 -6.95
N TYR A 15 -19.11 2.64 -7.94
CA TYR A 15 -18.08 1.62 -7.73
C TYR A 15 -16.94 2.16 -6.88
N MET A 16 -16.57 3.43 -7.06
CA MET A 16 -15.51 4.04 -6.28
C MET A 16 -15.87 4.20 -4.79
N VAL A 17 -17.13 4.07 -4.40
CA VAL A 17 -17.55 4.15 -2.99
C VAL A 17 -17.10 2.94 -2.18
N ASP A 18 -17.36 1.72 -2.68
CA ASP A 18 -17.21 0.47 -1.91
C ASP A 18 -16.50 -0.66 -2.69
N LEU A 19 -16.07 -0.39 -3.92
CA LEU A 19 -15.47 -1.36 -4.85
C LEU A 19 -16.35 -2.59 -5.10
N ASN A 20 -17.66 -2.47 -4.91
CA ASN A 20 -18.62 -3.54 -5.13
C ASN A 20 -19.32 -3.38 -6.49
N ALA A 21 -18.89 -4.18 -7.47
CA ALA A 21 -19.40 -4.10 -8.85
C ALA A 21 -20.91 -4.35 -8.95
N THR A 22 -21.43 -5.33 -8.21
CA THR A 22 -22.86 -5.68 -8.24
C THR A 22 -23.71 -4.55 -7.67
N GLN A 23 -23.34 -4.04 -6.49
CA GLN A 23 -24.08 -2.95 -5.86
C GLN A 23 -23.95 -1.64 -6.63
N ALA A 24 -22.77 -1.35 -7.20
CA ALA A 24 -22.58 -0.20 -8.08
C ALA A 24 -23.50 -0.26 -9.30
N ALA A 25 -23.66 -1.43 -9.93
CA ALA A 25 -24.59 -1.61 -11.04
C ALA A 25 -26.05 -1.34 -10.62
N ILE A 26 -26.47 -1.82 -9.45
CA ILE A 26 -27.81 -1.55 -8.92
C ILE A 26 -28.02 -0.05 -8.71
N ARG A 27 -27.09 0.61 -8.02
CA ARG A 27 -27.17 2.06 -7.72
C ARG A 27 -27.11 2.92 -8.99
N ALA A 28 -26.40 2.45 -10.02
CA ALA A 28 -26.36 3.08 -11.34
C ALA A 28 -27.60 2.86 -12.20
N GLY A 29 -28.62 2.15 -11.69
CA GLY A 29 -29.89 1.95 -12.37
C GLY A 29 -29.87 0.82 -13.42
N TYR A 30 -28.98 -0.16 -13.27
CA TYR A 30 -29.09 -1.43 -13.98
C TYR A 30 -30.10 -2.35 -13.28
N SER A 31 -30.63 -3.33 -14.01
CA SER A 31 -31.60 -4.28 -13.46
C SER A 31 -30.98 -5.06 -12.30
N LYS A 32 -31.64 -5.03 -11.14
CA LYS A 32 -31.24 -5.81 -9.96
C LYS A 32 -31.12 -7.30 -10.28
N LYS A 33 -32.02 -7.84 -11.11
CA LYS A 33 -32.02 -9.25 -11.51
C LYS A 33 -30.77 -9.67 -12.29
N THR A 34 -30.09 -8.73 -12.93
CA THR A 34 -28.92 -9.01 -13.77
C THR A 34 -27.65 -8.30 -13.28
N ALA A 35 -27.70 -7.66 -12.11
CA ALA A 35 -26.59 -6.82 -11.64
C ALA A 35 -25.30 -7.62 -11.42
N GLU A 36 -25.44 -8.88 -10.99
CA GLU A 36 -24.31 -9.80 -10.78
C GLU A 36 -23.55 -10.12 -12.07
N GLN A 37 -24.23 -10.17 -13.22
CA GLN A 37 -23.54 -10.33 -14.51
C GLN A 37 -23.10 -8.99 -15.10
N GLN A 38 -23.89 -7.93 -14.90
CA GLN A 38 -23.60 -6.61 -15.47
C GLN A 38 -22.40 -5.94 -14.80
N GLY A 39 -22.23 -6.06 -13.48
CA GLY A 39 -21.10 -5.47 -12.76
C GLY A 39 -19.74 -5.88 -13.32
N PRO A 40 -19.41 -7.19 -13.35
CA PRO A 40 -18.17 -7.69 -13.94
C PRO A 40 -18.03 -7.33 -15.43
N ARG A 41 -19.13 -7.36 -16.20
CA ARG A 41 -19.11 -6.96 -17.61
C ARG A 41 -18.76 -5.48 -17.80
N LEU A 42 -19.25 -4.60 -16.92
CA LEU A 42 -18.92 -3.18 -16.93
C LEU A 42 -17.45 -2.97 -16.56
N LEU A 43 -16.93 -3.72 -15.59
CA LEU A 43 -15.50 -3.69 -15.26
C LEU A 43 -14.60 -4.19 -16.40
N GLY A 44 -15.10 -5.04 -17.29
CA GLY A 44 -14.38 -5.47 -18.50
C GLY A 44 -14.44 -4.47 -19.66
N ASN A 45 -15.22 -3.38 -19.54
CA ASN A 45 -15.32 -2.37 -20.59
C ASN A 45 -14.15 -1.38 -20.50
N VAL A 46 -13.34 -1.27 -21.56
CA VAL A 46 -12.15 -0.38 -21.61
C VAL A 46 -12.48 1.08 -21.25
N GLY A 47 -13.63 1.61 -21.69
CA GLY A 47 -14.03 2.98 -21.37
C GLY A 47 -14.34 3.18 -19.88
N VAL A 48 -14.96 2.19 -19.24
CA VAL A 48 -15.23 2.19 -17.80
C VAL A 48 -13.93 1.99 -17.02
N GLN A 49 -13.05 1.09 -17.44
CA GLN A 49 -11.73 0.89 -16.82
C GLN A 49 -10.90 2.17 -16.81
N ASN A 50 -10.82 2.86 -17.96
CA ASN A 50 -10.10 4.13 -18.05
C ASN A 50 -10.71 5.19 -17.12
N ALA A 51 -12.03 5.27 -17.04
CA ALA A 51 -12.70 6.20 -16.14
C ALA A 51 -12.47 5.87 -14.65
N ILE A 52 -12.44 4.59 -14.28
CA ILE A 52 -12.06 4.15 -12.94
C ILE A 52 -10.61 4.54 -12.64
N GLN A 53 -9.69 4.36 -13.58
CA GLN A 53 -8.29 4.72 -13.40
C GLN A 53 -8.11 6.23 -13.16
N VAL A 54 -8.82 7.06 -13.92
CA VAL A 54 -8.85 8.52 -13.70
C VAL A 54 -9.42 8.83 -12.31
N ALA A 55 -10.53 8.22 -11.91
CA ALA A 55 -11.13 8.45 -10.59
C ALA A 55 -10.23 7.99 -9.42
N ILE A 56 -9.47 6.91 -9.62
CA ILE A 56 -8.43 6.46 -8.67
C ILE A 56 -7.32 7.52 -8.56
N GLN A 57 -6.86 8.04 -9.70
CA GLN A 57 -5.81 9.06 -9.74
C GLN A 57 -6.25 10.36 -9.06
N GLU A 58 -7.44 10.88 -9.40
CA GLU A 58 -8.02 12.07 -8.76
C GLU A 58 -8.20 11.88 -7.25
N ARG A 59 -8.62 10.69 -6.81
CA ARG A 59 -8.70 10.36 -5.38
C ARG A 59 -7.33 10.34 -4.73
N SER A 60 -6.34 9.73 -5.37
CA SER A 60 -4.96 9.65 -4.90
C SER A 60 -4.36 11.04 -4.70
N GLU A 61 -4.56 11.94 -5.67
CA GLU A 61 -4.13 13.34 -5.59
C GLU A 61 -4.80 14.10 -4.44
N ARG A 62 -6.12 13.92 -4.26
CA ARG A 62 -6.87 14.57 -3.18
C ARG A 62 -6.47 14.08 -1.79
N VAL A 63 -6.23 12.78 -1.65
CA VAL A 63 -5.88 12.16 -0.36
C VAL A 63 -4.36 12.21 -0.11
N GLN A 64 -3.56 12.53 -1.12
CA GLN A 64 -2.10 12.50 -1.09
C GLN A 64 -1.54 11.12 -0.70
N VAL A 65 -2.23 10.06 -1.13
CA VAL A 65 -1.83 8.66 -0.89
C VAL A 65 -1.83 7.97 -2.25
N ASP A 66 -0.65 7.53 -2.68
CA ASP A 66 -0.43 6.76 -3.90
C ASP A 66 -0.06 5.30 -3.57
N GLN A 67 0.23 4.51 -4.60
CA GLN A 67 0.63 3.11 -4.42
C GLN A 67 1.93 2.99 -3.62
N ASP A 68 2.85 3.94 -3.79
CA ASP A 68 4.16 3.94 -3.11
C ASP A 68 3.99 4.20 -1.60
N GLU A 69 3.04 5.04 -1.20
CA GLU A 69 2.69 5.26 0.21
C GLU A 69 2.12 3.97 0.84
N VAL A 70 1.25 3.25 0.14
CA VAL A 70 0.71 1.96 0.62
C VAL A 70 1.82 0.90 0.73
N ILE A 71 2.74 0.85 -0.24
CA ILE A 71 3.90 -0.04 -0.19
C ILE A 71 4.80 0.30 1.00
N ARG A 72 5.04 1.58 1.27
CA ARG A 72 5.82 2.04 2.43
C ARG A 72 5.20 1.58 3.75
N GLU A 73 3.89 1.68 3.89
CA GLU A 73 3.20 1.17 5.09
C GLU A 73 3.39 -0.34 5.27
N PHE A 74 3.29 -1.12 4.18
CA PHE A 74 3.59 -2.55 4.27
C PHE A 74 5.07 -2.84 4.55
N LEU A 75 6.00 -2.02 4.07
CA LEU A 75 7.42 -2.17 4.38
C LEU A 75 7.71 -1.89 5.86
N ARG A 76 7.10 -0.83 6.44
CA ARG A 76 7.19 -0.51 7.88
C ARG A 76 6.82 -1.71 8.74
N VAL A 77 5.69 -2.36 8.44
CA VAL A 77 5.25 -3.57 9.14
C VAL A 77 6.12 -4.79 8.79
N GLY A 78 6.33 -5.03 7.50
CA GLY A 78 7.01 -6.20 6.94
C GLY A 78 8.49 -6.31 7.31
N LEU A 79 9.12 -5.19 7.66
CA LEU A 79 10.53 -5.12 8.07
C LEU A 79 10.72 -4.76 9.55
N SER A 80 9.63 -4.55 10.30
CA SER A 80 9.67 -4.20 11.73
C SER A 80 10.47 -5.18 12.60
N ASP A 81 11.13 -4.65 13.63
CA ASP A 81 11.86 -5.42 14.63
C ASP A 81 11.35 -5.05 16.03
N MET A 82 10.96 -6.07 16.81
CA MET A 82 10.45 -5.90 18.18
C MET A 82 11.48 -5.25 19.13
N ARG A 83 12.77 -5.39 18.83
CA ARG A 83 13.86 -4.77 19.62
C ARG A 83 13.91 -3.25 19.48
N ASN A 84 13.25 -2.69 18.47
CA ASN A 84 13.14 -1.25 18.28
C ASN A 84 12.02 -0.62 19.13
N VAL A 85 11.24 -1.42 19.86
CA VAL A 85 10.11 -0.96 20.70
C VAL A 85 10.18 -1.45 22.14
N MET A 86 10.95 -2.50 22.43
CA MET A 86 11.11 -3.01 23.78
C MET A 86 12.47 -3.70 23.98
N VAL A 87 12.87 -3.80 25.25
CA VAL A 87 14.00 -4.61 25.72
C VAL A 87 13.44 -5.69 26.64
N TRP A 88 13.94 -6.93 26.51
CA TRP A 88 13.59 -8.03 27.41
C TRP A 88 14.83 -8.84 27.79
N GLY A 89 14.85 -9.40 29.00
CA GLY A 89 15.99 -10.15 29.53
C GLY A 89 15.69 -10.78 30.89
N PRO A 90 16.73 -11.20 31.64
CA PRO A 90 16.59 -11.79 32.97
C PRO A 90 15.80 -10.94 33.96
N ASP A 91 15.89 -9.61 33.81
CA ASP A 91 15.23 -8.63 34.69
C ASP A 91 13.79 -8.28 34.24
N GLY A 92 13.25 -9.00 33.25
CA GLY A 92 11.90 -8.80 32.71
C GLY A 92 11.88 -8.01 31.40
N MET A 93 10.76 -7.35 31.10
CA MET A 93 10.59 -6.54 29.89
C MET A 93 10.37 -5.06 30.22
N THR A 94 10.92 -4.18 29.40
CA THR A 94 10.72 -2.72 29.45
C THR A 94 10.41 -2.20 28.05
N LEU A 95 9.38 -1.39 27.91
CA LEU A 95 9.08 -0.71 26.65
C LEU A 95 10.00 0.50 26.49
N LEU A 96 10.41 0.80 25.26
CA LEU A 96 11.08 2.06 24.97
C LEU A 96 10.07 3.21 25.05
N PRO A 97 10.49 4.41 25.49
CA PRO A 97 9.62 5.60 25.51
C PRO A 97 9.07 5.93 24.13
N SER A 98 7.78 6.26 24.05
CA SER A 98 7.09 6.48 22.77
C SER A 98 7.65 7.67 21.98
N ASP A 99 8.16 8.68 22.67
CA ASP A 99 8.80 9.87 22.08
C ASP A 99 10.20 9.58 21.51
N GLN A 100 10.77 8.42 21.81
CA GLN A 100 12.04 7.94 21.25
C GLN A 100 11.84 6.98 20.07
N LEU A 101 10.60 6.59 19.77
CA LEU A 101 10.28 5.77 18.61
C LEU A 101 10.18 6.65 17.37
N SER A 102 10.91 6.31 16.31
CA SER A 102 10.69 6.91 14.99
C SER A 102 9.29 6.55 14.47
N ASP A 103 8.71 7.41 13.62
CA ASP A 103 7.39 7.18 13.00
C ASP A 103 7.26 5.80 12.34
N ASP A 104 8.31 5.34 11.64
CA ASP A 104 8.32 4.04 10.97
C ASP A 104 8.19 2.86 11.95
N VAL A 105 8.78 2.99 13.13
CA VAL A 105 8.75 1.99 14.20
C VAL A 105 7.42 2.04 14.93
N ALA A 106 6.92 3.25 15.23
CA ALA A 106 5.62 3.45 15.87
C ALA A 106 4.47 2.91 15.01
N ALA A 107 4.53 3.10 13.68
CA ALA A 107 3.53 2.60 12.72
C ALA A 107 3.41 1.06 12.72
N ALA A 108 4.44 0.33 13.15
CA ALA A 108 4.40 -1.12 13.24
C ALA A 108 3.67 -1.64 14.49
N VAL A 109 3.43 -0.80 15.51
CA VAL A 109 2.79 -1.20 16.78
C VAL A 109 1.28 -1.31 16.60
N SER A 110 0.72 -2.48 16.93
CA SER A 110 -0.72 -2.74 16.83
C SER A 110 -1.46 -2.68 18.18
N GLU A 111 -0.75 -2.93 19.28
CA GLU A 111 -1.33 -2.90 20.62
C GLU A 111 -0.26 -2.57 21.66
N VAL A 112 -0.56 -1.62 22.55
CA VAL A 112 0.14 -1.42 23.82
C VAL A 112 -0.90 -1.56 24.92
N SER A 113 -0.72 -2.50 25.85
CA SER A 113 -1.64 -2.71 26.97
C SER A 113 -0.88 -2.93 28.27
N GLN A 114 -1.34 -2.28 29.33
CA GLN A 114 -0.81 -2.42 30.67
C GLN A 114 -1.97 -2.72 31.63
N THR A 115 -1.84 -3.82 32.37
CA THR A 115 -2.74 -4.14 33.48
C THR A 115 -1.98 -3.94 34.78
N THR A 116 -2.56 -3.21 35.73
CA THR A 116 -1.97 -3.00 37.06
C THR A 116 -2.90 -3.63 38.10
N THR A 117 -2.39 -4.57 38.90
CA THR A 117 -3.13 -5.17 40.02
C THR A 117 -2.38 -4.98 41.34
N LYS A 118 -3.03 -5.29 42.46
CA LYS A 118 -2.43 -5.18 43.81
C LYS A 118 -1.21 -6.10 44.00
N ASP A 119 -1.13 -7.19 43.23
CA ASP A 119 -0.09 -8.23 43.33
C ASP A 119 0.94 -8.15 42.18
N GLY A 120 0.87 -7.10 41.34
CA GLY A 120 1.73 -6.92 40.18
C GLY A 120 0.95 -6.65 38.89
N GLY A 121 1.65 -6.24 37.84
CA GLY A 121 1.05 -5.90 36.55
C GLY A 121 1.57 -6.76 35.40
N THR A 122 0.88 -6.72 34.27
CA THR A 122 1.36 -7.28 33.00
C THR A 122 1.43 -6.18 31.96
N ILE A 123 2.51 -6.18 31.18
CA ILE A 123 2.66 -5.34 30.00
C ILE A 123 2.58 -6.26 28.78
N ARG A 124 1.81 -5.85 27.78
CA ARG A 124 1.67 -6.53 26.51
C ARG A 124 1.92 -5.54 25.38
N LEU A 125 2.75 -5.96 24.44
CA LEU A 125 2.99 -5.25 23.19
C LEU A 125 2.74 -6.20 22.02
N LYS A 126 2.08 -5.72 20.98
CA LYS A 126 1.97 -6.43 19.70
C LYS A 126 2.39 -5.52 18.56
N LEU A 127 3.01 -6.12 17.56
CA LEU A 127 3.20 -5.50 16.25
C LEU A 127 2.09 -5.96 15.31
N HIS A 128 1.89 -5.24 14.22
CA HIS A 128 1.08 -5.72 13.10
C HIS A 128 1.67 -7.02 12.51
N SER A 129 0.83 -7.79 11.81
CA SER A 129 1.25 -9.06 11.22
C SER A 129 2.29 -8.85 10.11
N LYS A 130 3.54 -9.18 10.42
CA LYS A 130 4.67 -9.13 9.47
C LYS A 130 4.42 -10.00 8.24
N MET A 131 3.88 -11.20 8.45
CA MET A 131 3.60 -12.14 7.35
C MET A 131 2.54 -11.62 6.39
N ASP A 132 1.47 -11.00 6.91
CA ASP A 132 0.40 -10.47 6.06
C ASP A 132 0.85 -9.24 5.27
N ALA A 133 1.76 -8.44 5.80
CA ALA A 133 2.36 -7.31 5.09
C ALA A 133 3.29 -7.82 3.98
N LEU A 134 4.14 -8.82 4.27
CA LEU A 134 5.03 -9.44 3.30
C LEU A 134 4.29 -10.18 2.19
N ASP A 135 3.18 -10.87 2.47
CA ASP A 135 2.34 -11.50 1.43
C ASP A 135 1.74 -10.45 0.49
N LYS A 136 1.22 -9.34 1.02
CA LYS A 136 0.68 -8.24 0.20
C LYS A 136 1.77 -7.59 -0.67
N LEU A 137 2.96 -7.37 -0.10
CA LEU A 137 4.11 -6.91 -0.87
C LEU A 137 4.46 -7.92 -1.97
N ALA A 138 4.61 -9.20 -1.66
CA ALA A 138 4.94 -10.24 -2.62
C ALA A 138 3.92 -10.34 -3.77
N ARG A 139 2.61 -10.14 -3.50
CA ARG A 139 1.58 -10.03 -4.55
C ARG A 139 1.76 -8.80 -5.42
N HIS A 140 2.00 -7.65 -4.80
CA HIS A 140 2.24 -6.41 -5.52
C HIS A 140 3.48 -6.50 -6.44
N LEU A 141 4.52 -7.22 -5.99
CA LEU A 141 5.75 -7.49 -6.75
C LEU A 141 5.60 -8.58 -7.82
N GLY A 142 4.43 -9.22 -7.91
CA GLY A 142 4.16 -10.28 -8.88
C GLY A 142 4.83 -11.62 -8.56
N LEU A 143 5.23 -11.88 -7.32
CA LEU A 143 5.99 -13.10 -6.95
C LEU A 143 5.13 -14.37 -6.90
N TYR A 144 3.81 -14.22 -6.82
CA TYR A 144 2.87 -15.34 -6.90
C TYR A 144 2.38 -15.59 -8.32
N ALA A 145 2.92 -14.89 -9.33
CA ALA A 145 2.64 -15.23 -10.72
C ALA A 145 3.13 -16.67 -10.95
N PRO A 146 2.32 -17.54 -11.58
CA PRO A 146 2.71 -18.94 -11.79
C PRO A 146 4.06 -19.01 -12.50
N ASP A 147 4.95 -19.87 -12.00
CA ASP A 147 6.27 -20.18 -12.55
C ASP A 147 6.16 -20.41 -14.06
N LYS A 148 6.45 -19.36 -14.84
CA LYS A 148 6.79 -19.35 -16.27
C LYS A 148 7.04 -17.92 -16.72
N VAL A 149 7.99 -17.26 -16.08
CA VAL A 149 8.85 -16.37 -16.84
C VAL A 149 10.21 -17.05 -16.86
N ALA A 150 10.42 -17.95 -17.83
CA ALA A 150 11.76 -18.38 -18.18
C ALA A 150 12.48 -17.13 -18.71
N MET A 151 13.14 -16.41 -17.81
CA MET A 151 14.06 -15.35 -18.20
C MET A 151 15.25 -16.08 -18.78
N THR A 152 15.31 -16.07 -20.11
CA THR A 152 16.46 -16.53 -20.85
C THR A 152 17.36 -15.33 -21.08
N ASP A 153 18.67 -15.49 -20.92
CA ASP A 153 19.61 -14.48 -21.41
C ASP A 153 19.48 -14.34 -22.95
N SER A 154 20.23 -13.41 -23.55
CA SER A 154 20.25 -13.24 -25.01
C SER A 154 20.69 -14.50 -25.77
N GLU A 155 21.18 -15.53 -25.07
CA GLU A 155 21.66 -16.81 -25.61
C GLU A 155 20.72 -17.99 -25.24
N GLY A 156 19.56 -17.75 -24.62
CA GLY A 156 18.59 -18.80 -24.31
C GLY A 156 18.90 -19.62 -23.05
N ARG A 157 19.82 -19.20 -22.19
CA ARG A 157 20.17 -19.94 -20.96
C ARG A 157 19.27 -19.56 -19.79
N ASP A 158 18.84 -20.57 -19.05
CA ASP A 158 18.05 -20.44 -17.82
C ASP A 158 18.91 -19.79 -16.73
N ILE A 159 18.63 -18.53 -16.41
CA ILE A 159 19.26 -17.83 -15.29
C ILE A 159 18.50 -18.17 -14.01
N GLY A 160 18.68 -19.40 -13.52
CA GLY A 160 18.10 -19.86 -12.26
C GLY A 160 18.56 -19.00 -11.08
N ARG A 161 17.78 -17.97 -10.74
CA ARG A 161 17.91 -17.25 -9.47
C ARG A 161 16.98 -17.88 -8.45
N ASP A 162 17.48 -18.03 -7.23
CA ASP A 162 16.65 -18.39 -6.07
C ASP A 162 15.53 -17.33 -5.94
N PRO A 163 14.24 -17.73 -5.97
CA PRO A 163 13.11 -16.82 -5.81
C PRO A 163 13.20 -15.95 -4.54
N LYS A 164 13.85 -16.45 -3.48
CA LYS A 164 14.08 -15.68 -2.24
C LYS A 164 15.11 -14.56 -2.44
N GLU A 165 16.18 -14.81 -3.19
CA GLU A 165 17.18 -13.78 -3.48
C GLU A 165 16.65 -12.76 -4.48
N GLU A 166 15.83 -13.19 -5.45
CA GLU A 166 15.11 -12.26 -6.31
C GLU A 166 14.14 -11.40 -5.51
N PHE A 167 13.42 -11.98 -4.55
CA PHE A 167 12.54 -11.24 -3.64
C PHE A 167 13.31 -10.17 -2.86
N ARG A 168 14.45 -10.56 -2.25
CA ARG A 168 15.31 -9.62 -1.52
C ARG A 168 15.78 -8.48 -2.42
N LEU A 169 16.28 -8.80 -3.62
CA LEU A 169 16.78 -7.80 -4.57
C LEU A 169 15.69 -6.85 -5.05
N ARG A 170 14.50 -7.36 -5.39
CA ARG A 170 13.36 -6.53 -5.82
C ARG A 170 12.86 -5.64 -4.69
N LEU A 171 12.78 -6.17 -3.46
CA LEU A 171 12.44 -5.36 -2.29
C LEU A 171 13.47 -4.26 -2.05
N THR A 172 14.76 -4.58 -2.09
CA THR A 172 15.84 -3.60 -1.92
C THR A 172 15.76 -2.50 -2.98
N GLN A 173 15.57 -2.85 -4.25
CA GLN A 173 15.44 -1.85 -5.33
C GLN A 173 14.22 -0.93 -5.16
N ILE A 174 13.12 -1.43 -4.62
CA ILE A 174 11.92 -0.62 -4.38
C ILE A 174 12.13 0.30 -3.19
N VAL A 175 12.68 -0.23 -2.09
CA VAL A 175 13.08 0.59 -0.95
C VAL A 175 14.02 1.71 -1.40
N GLU A 176 15.04 1.40 -2.21
CA GLU A 176 15.96 2.39 -2.77
C GLU A 176 15.28 3.42 -3.67
N ARG A 177 14.39 2.99 -4.58
CA ARG A 177 13.67 3.91 -5.49
C ARG A 177 12.67 4.79 -4.77
N THR A 178 11.95 4.25 -3.80
CA THR A 178 10.96 5.01 -3.03
C THR A 178 11.64 5.99 -2.07
N ILE A 179 12.80 5.63 -1.50
CA ILE A 179 13.62 6.56 -0.73
C ILE A 179 14.22 7.65 -1.64
N ALA A 180 14.79 7.28 -2.79
CA ALA A 180 15.37 8.23 -3.73
C ALA A 180 14.33 9.16 -4.39
N GLY A 181 13.13 8.66 -4.69
CA GLY A 181 12.02 9.47 -5.20
C GLY A 181 11.57 10.57 -4.24
N ARG A 182 11.78 10.36 -2.93
CA ARG A 182 11.47 11.34 -1.88
C ARG A 182 12.46 12.51 -1.86
N GLU A 183 13.75 12.28 -2.11
CA GLU A 183 14.77 13.34 -2.22
C GLU A 183 14.48 14.25 -3.42
N VAL A 184 14.14 13.66 -4.56
CA VAL A 184 13.82 14.41 -5.79
C VAL A 184 12.51 15.22 -5.64
N LEU A 185 11.49 14.66 -4.96
CA LEU A 185 10.22 15.36 -4.73
C LEU A 185 10.32 16.45 -3.65
N SER A 186 11.18 16.28 -2.62
CA SER A 186 11.47 17.36 -1.66
C SER A 186 12.22 18.52 -2.31
N ASP A 187 13.15 18.24 -3.22
CA ASP A 187 13.91 19.26 -3.94
C ASP A 187 13.02 20.07 -4.90
N LEU A 188 12.04 19.41 -5.53
CA LEU A 188 11.05 20.07 -6.37
C LEU A 188 10.04 20.93 -5.59
N ARG A 189 9.72 20.58 -4.33
CA ARG A 189 8.92 21.45 -3.43
C ARG A 189 9.73 22.61 -2.86
N GLY A 190 11.05 22.46 -2.66
CA GLY A 190 11.93 23.52 -2.18
C GLY A 190 12.26 24.59 -3.22
N ALA A 191 12.25 24.25 -4.51
CA ALA A 191 12.60 25.17 -5.59
C ALA A 191 11.46 26.13 -6.02
N GLY A 192 10.25 26.00 -5.47
CA GLY A 192 9.07 26.78 -5.87
C GLY A 192 8.73 27.99 -4.99
N GLY A 193 9.58 28.37 -4.02
CA GLY A 193 9.22 29.34 -2.98
C GLY A 193 10.29 30.37 -2.65
N ASN A 194 10.75 31.15 -3.63
CA ASN A 194 11.29 32.48 -3.34
C ASN A 194 11.26 33.38 -4.59
N ASP A 195 10.07 33.88 -4.94
CA ASP A 195 9.99 35.07 -5.80
C ASP A 195 8.77 35.90 -5.40
N GLY A 196 9.01 36.99 -4.68
CA GLY A 196 7.98 37.97 -4.35
C GLY A 196 8.27 38.76 -3.09
N GLY A 197 8.91 39.93 -3.22
CA GLY A 197 8.86 40.94 -2.17
C GLY A 197 9.98 41.98 -2.13
N ARG A 198 10.34 42.60 -3.27
CA ARG A 198 10.73 44.02 -3.24
C ARG A 198 9.45 44.82 -3.03
N ASP A 199 9.38 45.60 -1.96
CA ASP A 199 9.04 47.03 -1.99
C ASP A 199 8.93 47.57 -0.55
N GLY A 200 9.69 48.63 -0.29
CA GLY A 200 9.82 49.33 0.99
C GLY A 200 11.09 50.16 1.02
#